data_AF-A0A171B7B0-F1
#
_entry.id   AF-A0A171B7B0-F1
#
_cell.length_a   1.000
_cell.length_b   1.000
_cell.length_c   1.000
_cell.angle_alpha   90.00
_cell.angle_beta   90.00
_cell.angle_gamma   90.00
#
_symmetry.space_group_name_H-M   'P 1'
#
loop_
_entity.id
_entity.type
_entity.pdbx_description
1 polymer ?
#
loop_
_entity_poly.entity_id
_entity_poly.type
_entity_poly.pdbx_seq_one_letter_code
_entity_poly.pdbx_strand_id
1 'polypeptide(L)'
;MAYTFSLRQKVLLIQLTKVYHSSKPQDITNGISVKGDIVGPPNPISNIRPIIFHIPRNETAIEKIFRHEREYVQKWHEEFWSNHNTKFIEERKEFEKKLKAAQEGLRCH
;
A
#
# COMPACT_ATOMS: atom_id res chain seq x y z
N MET A 1 -4.08 -31.17 -1.15
CA MET A 1 -3.85 -30.66 -2.52
C MET A 1 -3.21 -29.28 -2.42
N ALA A 2 -1.89 -29.22 -2.61
CA ALA A 2 -1.08 -28.04 -2.40
C ALA A 2 -1.39 -26.96 -3.45
N TYR A 3 -1.84 -25.78 -3.02
CA TYR A 3 -2.04 -24.65 -3.93
C TYR A 3 -0.68 -24.08 -4.32
N THR A 4 -0.29 -24.31 -5.57
CA THR A 4 0.87 -23.74 -6.22
C THR A 4 0.65 -22.24 -6.42
N PHE A 5 1.17 -21.45 -5.49
CA PHE A 5 1.31 -20.01 -5.70
C PHE A 5 2.25 -19.79 -6.89
N SER A 6 1.70 -19.31 -8.01
CA SER A 6 2.46 -19.01 -9.23
C SER A 6 3.67 -18.14 -8.90
N LEU A 7 4.87 -18.60 -9.29
CA LEU A 7 6.14 -17.89 -9.15
C LEU A 7 6.06 -16.45 -9.67
N ARG A 8 5.23 -16.19 -10.69
CA ARG A 8 5.00 -14.83 -11.22
C ARG A 8 4.31 -13.89 -10.24
N GLN A 9 3.37 -14.38 -9.43
CA GLN A 9 2.57 -13.54 -8.52
C GLN A 9 3.36 -13.21 -7.24
N LYS A 10 4.18 -14.16 -6.77
CA LYS A 10 5.17 -13.89 -5.70
C LYS A 10 6.25 -12.92 -6.18
N VAL A 11 6.75 -13.07 -7.41
CA VAL A 11 7.74 -12.13 -7.97
C VAL A 11 7.17 -10.71 -8.10
N LEU A 12 5.93 -10.54 -8.59
CA LEU A 12 5.31 -9.21 -8.70
C LEU A 12 5.14 -8.50 -7.35
N LEU A 13 4.67 -9.21 -6.31
CA LEU A 13 4.55 -8.67 -4.95
C LEU A 13 5.92 -8.35 -4.33
N ILE A 14 6.95 -9.16 -4.59
CA ILE A 14 8.32 -8.90 -4.14
C ILE A 14 8.95 -7.72 -4.90
N GLN A 15 8.62 -7.53 -6.19
CA GLN A 15 9.11 -6.38 -6.96
C GLN A 15 8.42 -5.07 -6.52
N LEU A 16 7.11 -5.08 -6.27
CA LEU A 16 6.38 -3.91 -5.78
C LEU A 16 6.81 -3.50 -4.35
N THR A 17 7.04 -4.47 -3.47
CA THR A 17 7.56 -4.20 -2.11
C THR A 17 9.03 -3.77 -2.12
N LYS A 18 9.86 -4.28 -3.05
CA LYS A 18 11.23 -3.76 -3.26
C LYS A 18 11.24 -2.33 -3.76
N VAL A 19 10.31 -1.91 -4.63
CA VAL A 19 10.19 -0.49 -5.04
C VAL A 19 9.77 0.40 -3.86
N TYR A 20 8.89 -0.12 -2.98
CA TYR A 20 8.43 0.58 -1.78
C TYR A 20 9.49 0.66 -0.66
N HIS A 21 10.37 -0.34 -0.50
CA HIS A 21 11.45 -0.33 0.49
C HIS A 21 12.81 0.18 -0.04
N SER A 22 13.03 0.23 -1.35
CA SER A 22 14.30 0.65 -1.96
C SER A 22 14.42 2.15 -2.15
N SER A 23 13.34 2.91 -2.03
CA SER A 23 13.41 4.37 -1.99
C SER A 23 13.69 4.81 -0.56
N LYS A 24 14.94 4.65 -0.11
CA LYS A 24 15.46 5.59 0.88
C LYS A 24 15.24 7.00 0.30
N PRO A 25 14.52 7.91 0.98
CA PRO A 25 14.23 9.23 0.45
C PRO A 25 15.46 10.15 0.58
N GLN A 26 16.64 9.69 0.16
CA GLN A 26 17.88 10.47 0.23
C GLN A 26 18.40 10.93 -1.13
N ASP A 27 17.83 10.47 -2.27
CA ASP A 27 18.35 10.81 -3.61
C ASP A 27 17.39 11.57 -4.55
N ILE A 28 16.29 12.14 -4.05
CA ILE A 28 15.40 13.00 -4.86
C ILE A 28 15.76 14.50 -4.74
N THR A 29 16.73 14.85 -3.89
CA THR A 29 17.04 16.26 -3.54
C THR A 29 18.38 16.76 -4.06
N ASN A 30 18.98 16.08 -5.04
CA ASN A 30 20.17 16.56 -5.75
C ASN A 30 19.84 17.83 -6.58
N GLY A 31 19.71 18.97 -5.89
CA GLY A 31 19.63 20.31 -6.47
C GLY A 31 18.26 20.99 -6.46
N ILE A 32 17.16 20.31 -6.12
CA ILE A 32 15.81 20.92 -6.16
C ILE A 32 15.33 21.21 -4.74
N SER A 33 15.28 22.49 -4.38
CA SER A 33 14.61 22.97 -3.17
C SER A 33 13.09 22.85 -3.33
N VAL A 34 12.54 21.66 -3.16
CA VAL A 34 11.09 21.44 -3.18
C VAL A 34 10.49 22.13 -1.95
N LYS A 35 9.66 23.16 -2.17
CA LYS A 35 8.96 23.92 -1.12
C LYS A 35 7.64 23.25 -0.72
N GLY A 36 7.67 22.01 -0.26
CA GLY A 36 6.47 21.31 0.20
C GLY A 36 6.55 19.79 0.14
N ASP A 37 5.51 19.15 0.70
CA ASP A 37 5.37 17.69 0.70
C ASP A 37 5.13 17.16 -0.72
N ILE A 38 5.75 16.02 -1.04
CA ILE A 38 5.60 15.36 -2.34
C ILE A 38 4.61 14.21 -2.19
N VAL A 39 3.58 14.20 -3.04
CA VAL A 39 2.53 13.16 -3.03
C VAL A 39 2.74 12.23 -4.21
N GLY A 40 2.87 10.93 -3.94
CA GLY A 40 3.07 9.91 -4.96
C GLY A 40 1.78 9.39 -5.62
N PRO A 41 1.92 8.44 -6.56
CA PRO A 41 0.80 7.70 -7.13
C PRO A 41 0.10 6.85 -6.06
N PRO A 42 -1.19 6.53 -6.22
CA PRO A 42 -1.93 5.71 -5.25
C PRO A 42 -1.36 4.28 -5.16
N ASN A 43 -1.33 3.73 -3.95
CA ASN A 43 -0.94 2.34 -3.70
C ASN A 43 -1.99 1.38 -4.32
N PRO A 44 -1.57 0.32 -5.03
CA PRO A 44 -2.49 -0.58 -5.73
C PRO A 44 -3.40 -1.43 -4.81
N ILE A 45 -3.09 -1.54 -3.52
CA ILE A 45 -3.85 -2.32 -2.55
C ILE A 45 -4.70 -1.39 -1.67
N SER A 46 -4.09 -0.42 -1.00
CA SER A 46 -4.78 0.49 -0.07
C SER A 46 -5.48 1.66 -0.77
N ASN A 47 -5.10 2.00 -2.00
CA ASN A 47 -5.45 3.24 -2.71
C ASN A 47 -4.99 4.54 -2.04
N ILE A 48 -4.17 4.47 -0.98
CA ILE A 48 -3.62 5.64 -0.32
C ILE A 48 -2.38 6.12 -1.07
N ARG A 49 -2.19 7.45 -1.11
CA ARG A 49 -1.01 8.06 -1.73
C ARG A 49 0.13 8.16 -0.71
N PRO A 50 1.34 7.67 -1.01
CA PRO A 50 2.49 7.89 -0.16
C PRO A 50 2.87 9.37 -0.19
N ILE A 51 3.30 9.89 0.97
CA ILE A 51 3.71 11.28 1.14
C ILE A 51 5.17 11.29 1.58
N ILE A 52 6.01 12.02 0.86
CA ILE A 52 7.36 12.35 1.31
C ILE A 52 7.29 13.74 1.94
N PHE A 53 7.42 13.79 3.26
CA PHE A 53 7.35 15.05 3.99
C PHE A 53 8.60 15.89 3.76
N HIS A 54 8.39 17.18 3.54
CA HIS A 54 9.48 18.13 3.41
C HIS A 54 10.22 18.30 4.75
N ILE A 55 11.56 18.31 4.69
CA ILE A 55 12.41 18.62 5.84
C ILE A 55 13.04 20.00 5.60
N PRO A 56 12.66 21.04 6.35
CA PRO A 56 13.25 22.36 6.20
C PRO A 56 14.70 22.38 6.70
N ARG A 57 15.53 23.27 6.14
CA ARG A 57 16.96 23.37 6.50
C ARG A 57 17.19 23.66 7.99
N ASN A 58 16.31 24.44 8.61
CA ASN A 58 16.38 24.84 10.01
C ASN A 58 15.17 24.28 10.79
N GLU A 59 14.91 22.97 10.64
CA GLU A 59 13.80 22.29 11.34
C GLU A 59 13.92 22.47 12.86
N THR A 60 12.89 23.05 13.46
CA THR A 60 12.78 23.17 14.92
C THR A 60 12.42 21.82 15.54
N ALA A 61 12.68 21.64 16.84
CA ALA A 61 12.35 20.39 17.54
C ALA A 61 10.86 20.04 17.45
N ILE A 62 9.97 21.05 17.54
CA ILE A 62 8.52 20.86 17.46
C ILE A 62 8.10 20.45 16.04
N GLU A 63 8.65 21.09 15.00
CA GLU A 63 8.39 20.71 13.60
C GLU A 63 8.83 19.27 13.31
N LYS A 64 9.99 18.86 13.84
CA LYS A 64 10.49 17.50 13.72
C LYS A 64 9.56 16.48 14.38
N ILE A 65 9.11 16.74 15.59
CA ILE A 65 8.15 15.89 16.30
C ILE A 65 6.86 15.79 15.48
N PHE A 66 6.32 16.92 15.04
CA PHE A 66 5.12 16.97 14.22
C PHE A 66 5.25 16.17 12.92
N ARG A 67 6.38 16.29 12.22
CA ARG A 67 6.65 15.51 11.00
C ARG A 67 6.68 14.01 11.29
N HIS A 68 7.31 13.57 12.37
CA HIS A 68 7.35 12.15 12.75
C HIS A 68 5.97 11.61 13.14
N GLU A 69 5.14 12.40 13.83
CA GLU A 69 3.74 12.02 14.09
C GLU A 69 2.94 11.87 12.79
N ARG A 70 3.12 12.77 11.82
CA ARG A 70 2.51 12.64 10.49
C ARG A 70 2.98 11.38 9.76
N GLU A 71 4.28 11.08 9.80
CA GLU A 71 4.85 9.86 9.22
C GLU A 71 4.25 8.60 9.86
N TYR A 72 4.14 8.59 11.18
CA TYR A 72 3.55 7.49 11.94
C TYR A 72 2.08 7.27 11.55
N VAL A 73 1.27 8.33 11.56
CA VAL A 73 -0.16 8.26 11.18
C VAL A 73 -0.32 7.81 9.73
N GLN A 74 0.50 8.33 8.82
CA GLN A 74 0.47 7.94 7.41
C GLN A 74 0.78 6.46 7.21
N LYS A 75 1.79 5.95 7.93
CA LYS A 75 2.15 4.53 7.90
C LYS A 75 1.02 3.66 8.45
N TRP A 76 0.44 4.06 9.59
CA TRP A 76 -0.70 3.35 10.16
C TRP A 76 -1.91 3.33 9.21
N HIS A 77 -2.20 4.44 8.54
CA HIS A 77 -3.29 4.56 7.58
C HIS A 77 -3.10 3.59 6.39
N GLU A 78 -1.88 3.54 5.84
CA GLU A 78 -1.50 2.62 4.76
C GLU A 78 -1.65 1.16 5.17
N GLU A 79 -1.14 0.79 6.35
CA GLU A 79 -1.19 -0.57 6.88
C GLU A 79 -2.64 -1.02 7.14
N PHE A 80 -3.44 -0.16 7.75
CA PHE A 80 -4.85 -0.42 8.04
C PHE A 80 -5.63 -0.76 6.77
N TRP A 81 -5.57 0.11 5.76
CA TRP A 81 -6.34 -0.09 4.52
C TRP A 81 -5.78 -1.19 3.64
N SER A 82 -4.47 -1.39 3.63
CA SER A 82 -3.87 -2.54 2.94
C SER A 82 -4.40 -3.85 3.49
N ASN A 83 -4.42 -3.99 4.81
CA ASN A 83 -4.93 -5.19 5.47
C ASN A 83 -6.44 -5.36 5.25
N HIS A 84 -7.21 -4.29 5.43
CA HIS A 84 -8.66 -4.31 5.25
C HIS A 84 -9.05 -4.71 3.82
N ASN A 85 -8.46 -4.06 2.81
CA ASN A 85 -8.80 -4.31 1.41
C ASN A 85 -8.40 -5.72 0.97
N THR A 86 -7.26 -6.22 1.45
CA THR A 86 -6.82 -7.59 1.17
C THR A 86 -7.86 -8.59 1.66
N LYS A 87 -8.27 -8.47 2.94
CA LYS A 87 -9.28 -9.34 3.54
C LYS A 87 -10.63 -9.25 2.83
N PHE A 88 -11.08 -8.03 2.51
CA PHE A 88 -12.33 -7.83 1.79
C PHE A 88 -12.33 -8.51 0.42
N ILE A 89 -11.24 -8.39 -0.34
CA ILE A 89 -11.12 -9.03 -1.67
C ILE A 89 -11.16 -10.55 -1.55
N GLU A 90 -10.53 -11.13 -0.52
CA GLU A 90 -10.57 -12.56 -0.27
C GLU A 90 -11.98 -13.04 0.07
N GLU A 91 -12.64 -12.40 1.04
CA GLU A 91 -14.00 -12.74 1.45
C GLU A 91 -15.00 -12.59 0.30
N ARG A 92 -14.86 -11.53 -0.51
CA ARG A 92 -15.70 -11.33 -1.69
C ARG A 92 -15.53 -12.45 -2.71
N LYS A 93 -14.29 -12.88 -2.98
CA LYS A 93 -14.03 -14.01 -3.90
C LYS A 93 -14.65 -15.31 -3.39
N GLU A 94 -14.59 -15.57 -2.10
CA GLU A 94 -15.22 -16.75 -1.51
C GLU A 94 -16.75 -16.69 -1.62
N PHE A 95 -17.34 -15.52 -1.38
CA PHE A 95 -18.76 -15.31 -1.53
C PHE A 95 -19.22 -15.52 -2.98
N GLU A 96 -18.52 -14.95 -3.96
CA GLU A 96 -18.80 -15.14 -5.38
C GLU A 96 -18.72 -16.63 -5.80
N LYS A 97 -17.77 -17.40 -5.26
CA LYS A 97 -17.69 -18.85 -5.50
C LYS A 97 -18.90 -19.60 -4.96
N LYS A 98 -19.34 -19.27 -3.74
CA LYS A 98 -20.53 -19.88 -3.12
C LYS A 98 -21.80 -19.58 -3.94
N LEU A 99 -21.95 -18.34 -4.42
CA LEU A 99 -23.06 -17.96 -5.28
C LEU A 99 -23.08 -18.76 -6.59
N LYS A 100 -21.93 -18.92 -7.26
CA LYS A 100 -21.84 -19.70 -8.49
C LYS A 100 -22.19 -21.16 -8.27
N ALA A 101 -21.67 -21.79 -7.21
CA ALA A 101 -21.99 -23.18 -6.88
C ALA A 101 -23.48 -23.39 -6.58
N ALA A 102 -24.12 -22.44 -5.89
CA ALA A 102 -25.55 -22.50 -5.62
C ALA A 102 -26.40 -22.35 -6.89
N GLN A 103 -25.99 -21.46 -7.81
CA GLN A 103 -26.65 -21.26 -9.11
C GLN A 103 -26.52 -22.50 -10.01
N GLU A 104 -25.36 -23.14 -10.02
CA GLU A 104 -25.13 -24.38 -10.78
C GLU A 104 -25.96 -25.55 -10.21
N GLY A 105 -26.07 -25.66 -8.88
CA GLY A 105 -26.92 -26.66 -8.25
C GLY A 105 -28.42 -26.49 -8.55
N LEU A 106 -28.91 -25.25 -8.71
CA LEU A 106 -30.30 -24.97 -9.08
C LEU A 106 -30.64 -25.31 -10.53
N ARG A 107 -29.64 -25.35 -11.41
CA ARG A 107 -29.81 -25.62 -12.84
C ARG A 107 -29.89 -27.11 -13.17
N CYS A 108 -29.55 -27.98 -12.21
CA CYS A 108 -29.55 -29.45 -12.35
C CYS A 108 -30.89 -30.10 -11.98
N HIS A 109 -31.92 -29.31 -11.67
CA HIS A 109 -33.30 -29.74 -11.40
C HIS A 109 -34.27 -29.10 -12.40
#